data_AF-A0A4Y4B1T0-F1
#
_entry.id   AF-A0A4Y4B1T0-F1
#
_cell.length_a   1.000
_cell.length_b   1.000
_cell.length_c   1.000
_cell.angle_alpha   90.00
_cell.angle_beta   90.00
_cell.angle_gamma   90.00
#
_symmetry.space_group_name_H-M   'P 1'
#
loop_
_entity.id
_entity.type
_entity.pdbx_description
1 polymer ?
#
loop_
_entity_poly.entity_id
_entity_poly.type
_entity_poly.pdbx_seq_one_letter_code
_entity_poly.pdbx_strand_id
1 'polypeptide(L)'
;MTNRIFNYLYRKTFYIFNSKKYKFLSSSAVVQKLLRVEGRENISIQKNVIIQKMTWIAALPLTNESNCNLIIGEGTIIGHLNHIYATGEIIIGKNVLTADKVYISDNLHKYEDVNIPVMHQGIRQLSKVKIGDGSWIGENVCVMGASIGRNCIIGANSVVTKDIPDYCVAVGSPARIIKKYNITLQKWEKV
;
A
#
# COMPACT_ATOMS: atom_id res chain seq x y z
N MET A 1 -12.05 -18.72 -12.97
CA MET A 1 -13.29 -17.95 -12.73
C MET A 1 -13.83 -18.32 -11.35
N THR A 2 -13.77 -17.41 -10.39
CA THR A 2 -14.33 -17.64 -9.04
C THR A 2 -15.87 -17.64 -9.08
N ASN A 3 -16.48 -18.61 -8.40
CA ASN A 3 -17.93 -18.74 -8.27
C ASN A 3 -18.51 -17.47 -7.59
N ARG A 4 -19.37 -16.73 -8.31
CA ARG A 4 -19.99 -15.48 -7.83
C ARG A 4 -20.78 -15.66 -6.53
N ILE A 5 -21.46 -16.80 -6.38
CA ILE A 5 -22.24 -17.12 -5.19
C ILE A 5 -21.31 -17.34 -3.99
N PHE A 6 -20.22 -18.09 -4.19
CA PHE A 6 -19.21 -18.31 -3.15
C PHE A 6 -18.63 -16.98 -2.64
N ASN A 7 -18.25 -16.09 -3.56
CA ASN A 7 -17.70 -14.78 -3.20
C ASN A 7 -18.71 -13.91 -2.44
N TYR A 8 -20.00 -13.97 -2.81
CA TYR A 8 -21.06 -13.25 -2.10
C TYR A 8 -21.23 -13.76 -0.67
N LEU A 9 -21.32 -15.09 -0.49
CA LEU A 9 -21.44 -15.71 0.83
C LEU A 9 -20.21 -15.44 1.70
N TYR A 10 -19.01 -15.56 1.13
CA TYR A 10 -17.75 -15.27 1.82
C TYR A 10 -17.69 -13.83 2.33
N ARG A 11 -18.06 -12.84 1.51
CA ARG A 11 -18.11 -11.43 1.93
C ARG A 11 -19.02 -11.23 3.14
N LYS A 12 -20.21 -11.80 3.08
CA LYS A 12 -21.23 -11.65 4.14
C LYS A 12 -20.75 -12.25 5.46
N THR A 13 -20.24 -13.48 5.44
CA THR A 13 -19.72 -14.13 6.65
C THR A 13 -18.48 -13.41 7.17
N PHE A 14 -17.52 -13.08 6.31
CA PHE A 14 -16.31 -12.35 6.69
C PHE A 14 -16.65 -11.03 7.38
N TYR A 15 -17.57 -10.24 6.80
CA TYR A 15 -18.00 -8.97 7.38
C TYR A 15 -18.64 -9.14 8.77
N ILE A 16 -19.56 -10.10 8.93
CA ILE A 16 -20.24 -10.36 10.21
C ILE A 16 -19.22 -10.65 11.32
N PHE A 17 -18.22 -11.49 11.05
CA PHE A 17 -17.23 -11.90 12.05
C PHE A 17 -16.08 -10.90 12.27
N ASN A 18 -15.86 -9.94 11.37
CA ASN A 18 -14.66 -9.09 11.40
C ASN A 18 -14.93 -7.58 11.43
N SER A 19 -16.12 -7.09 11.09
CA SER A 19 -16.42 -5.65 11.01
C SER A 19 -16.00 -4.87 12.26
N LYS A 20 -16.28 -5.40 13.46
CA LYS A 20 -15.91 -4.76 14.74
C LYS A 20 -14.41 -4.79 15.08
N LYS A 21 -13.61 -5.56 14.33
CA LYS A 21 -12.16 -5.68 14.57
C LYS A 21 -11.36 -4.61 13.85
N TYR A 22 -11.90 -4.06 12.76
CA TYR A 22 -11.24 -3.03 11.97
C TYR A 22 -11.70 -1.63 12.38
N LYS A 23 -10.88 -0.61 12.13
CA LYS A 23 -11.31 0.80 12.23
C LYS A 23 -12.53 1.06 11.36
N PHE A 24 -12.45 0.56 10.13
CA PHE A 24 -13.55 0.54 9.18
C PHE A 24 -13.37 -0.65 8.25
N LEU A 25 -14.44 -1.41 8.03
CA LEU A 25 -14.49 -2.46 7.04
C LEU A 25 -15.81 -2.36 6.28
N SER A 26 -15.75 -2.15 4.97
CA SER A 26 -16.95 -2.22 4.14
C SER A 26 -17.48 -3.65 4.01
N SER A 27 -18.80 -3.82 3.95
CA SER A 27 -19.47 -5.11 3.68
C SER A 27 -19.17 -5.69 2.29
N SER A 28 -18.69 -4.88 1.36
CA SER A 28 -18.32 -5.32 0.00
C SER A 28 -16.83 -5.63 -0.17
N ALA A 29 -16.00 -5.41 0.85
CA ALA A 29 -14.58 -5.74 0.80
C ALA A 29 -14.35 -7.26 0.80
N VAL A 30 -13.37 -7.72 0.02
CA VAL A 30 -12.89 -9.10 0.01
C VAL A 30 -11.48 -9.14 0.52
N VAL A 31 -11.29 -9.70 1.70
CA VAL A 31 -9.98 -9.95 2.28
C VAL A 31 -9.77 -11.45 2.28
N GLN A 32 -8.96 -11.98 1.36
CA GLN A 32 -8.67 -13.42 1.31
C GLN A 32 -7.76 -13.82 2.49
N LYS A 33 -7.40 -15.11 2.60
CA LYS A 33 -6.51 -15.59 3.67
C LYS A 33 -5.21 -14.78 3.68
N LEU A 34 -5.12 -13.84 4.62
CA LEU A 34 -3.94 -13.00 4.83
C LEU A 34 -2.88 -13.79 5.58
N LEU A 35 -1.63 -13.48 5.29
CA LEU A 35 -0.51 -14.06 6.03
C LEU A 35 -0.52 -13.53 7.45
N ARG A 36 -0.72 -12.21 7.60
CA ARG A 36 -0.73 -11.52 8.89
C ARG A 36 -1.51 -10.21 8.82
N VAL A 37 -2.22 -9.88 9.89
CA VAL A 37 -2.96 -8.63 10.05
C VAL A 37 -2.78 -8.11 11.47
N GLU A 38 -2.25 -6.91 11.60
CA GLU A 38 -1.90 -6.30 12.89
C GLU A 38 -2.38 -4.86 12.98
N GLY A 39 -2.79 -4.44 14.18
CA GLY A 39 -3.32 -3.10 14.41
C GLY A 39 -4.62 -2.83 13.64
N ARG A 40 -5.56 -3.79 13.65
CA ARG A 40 -6.80 -3.71 12.85
C ARG A 40 -7.62 -2.46 13.17
N GLU A 41 -7.59 -2.02 14.42
CA GLU A 41 -8.19 -0.79 14.96
C GLU A 41 -7.68 0.49 14.27
N ASN A 42 -6.58 0.40 13.52
CA ASN A 42 -5.99 1.48 12.73
C ASN A 42 -6.15 1.28 11.21
N ILE A 43 -6.80 0.20 10.78
CA ILE A 43 -6.95 -0.17 9.36
C ILE A 43 -8.37 0.13 8.88
N SER A 44 -8.48 0.91 7.80
CA SER A 44 -9.72 1.23 7.10
C SER A 44 -9.74 0.63 5.69
N ILE A 45 -10.67 -0.29 5.42
CA ILE A 45 -10.82 -0.96 4.12
C ILE A 45 -12.16 -0.55 3.49
N GLN A 46 -12.09 0.15 2.36
CA GLN A 46 -13.24 0.71 1.65
C GLN A 46 -14.01 -0.32 0.80
N LYS A 47 -15.06 0.15 0.14
CA LYS A 47 -15.93 -0.67 -0.73
C LYS A 47 -15.13 -1.29 -1.87
N ASN A 48 -15.51 -2.50 -2.25
CA ASN A 48 -14.97 -3.21 -3.43
C ASN A 48 -13.45 -3.38 -3.43
N VAL A 49 -12.80 -3.26 -2.26
CA VAL A 49 -11.38 -3.60 -2.12
C VAL A 49 -11.22 -5.12 -2.19
N ILE A 50 -10.19 -5.56 -2.89
CA ILE A 50 -9.76 -6.96 -2.92
C ILE A 50 -8.33 -7.03 -2.39
N ILE A 51 -8.11 -7.79 -1.31
CA ILE A 51 -6.78 -8.12 -0.82
C ILE A 51 -6.55 -9.60 -1.06
N GLN A 52 -5.56 -9.93 -1.89
CA GLN A 52 -5.26 -11.29 -2.28
C GLN A 52 -4.43 -12.03 -1.21
N LYS A 53 -4.19 -13.33 -1.46
CA LYS A 53 -3.70 -14.26 -0.43
C LYS A 53 -2.28 -13.93 0.02
N MET A 54 -2.00 -14.31 1.26
CA MET A 54 -0.66 -14.23 1.87
C MET A 54 -0.09 -12.81 1.95
N THR A 55 -0.93 -11.80 1.78
CA THR A 55 -0.56 -10.41 2.05
C THR A 55 -0.47 -10.18 3.56
N TRP A 56 0.53 -9.39 3.97
CA TRP A 56 0.70 -8.87 5.31
C TRP A 56 0.33 -7.39 5.32
N ILE A 57 -0.68 -7.03 6.10
CA ILE A 57 -0.99 -5.62 6.38
C ILE A 57 -0.84 -5.33 7.87
N ALA A 58 -0.22 -4.21 8.22
CA ALA A 58 -0.03 -3.77 9.59
C ALA A 58 -0.21 -2.24 9.70
N ALA A 59 -0.83 -1.81 10.80
CA ALA A 59 -0.89 -0.41 11.21
C ALA A 59 -0.64 -0.31 12.72
N LEU A 60 0.63 -0.25 13.12
CA LEU A 60 1.06 -0.31 14.51
C LEU A 60 1.77 1.00 14.93
N PRO A 61 1.33 1.70 15.99
CA PRO A 61 1.93 2.95 16.45
C PRO A 61 3.26 2.70 17.18
N LEU A 62 4.31 2.38 16.42
CA LEU A 62 5.63 2.02 16.95
C LEU A 62 6.60 3.20 17.05
N THR A 63 6.13 4.39 16.72
CA THR A 63 6.89 5.65 16.75
C THR A 63 6.09 6.70 17.55
N ASN A 64 6.66 7.88 17.74
CA ASN A 64 5.99 8.97 18.46
C ASN A 64 5.00 9.76 17.58
N GLU A 65 4.61 9.22 16.42
CA GLU A 65 3.58 9.85 15.59
C GLU A 65 2.24 9.87 16.30
N SER A 66 1.52 10.99 16.15
CA SER A 66 0.21 11.17 16.79
C SER A 66 -0.88 10.31 16.18
N ASN A 67 -0.64 9.75 14.99
CA ASN A 67 -1.59 8.94 14.25
C ASN A 67 -0.89 7.70 13.70
N CYS A 68 -1.62 6.58 13.72
CA CYS A 68 -1.26 5.37 13.00
C CYS A 68 -2.45 4.95 12.13
N ASN A 69 -2.34 5.01 10.80
CA ASN A 69 -3.44 4.66 9.90
C ASN A 69 -2.95 3.92 8.65
N LEU A 70 -3.66 2.85 8.30
CA LEU A 70 -3.62 2.27 6.96
C LEU A 70 -5.01 2.40 6.33
N ILE A 71 -5.10 3.14 5.24
CA ILE A 71 -6.36 3.39 4.54
C ILE A 71 -6.24 2.82 3.12
N ILE A 72 -7.18 1.96 2.74
CA ILE A 72 -7.25 1.37 1.39
C ILE A 72 -8.55 1.81 0.73
N GLY A 73 -8.43 2.63 -0.32
CA GLY A 73 -9.51 3.28 -1.03
C GLY A 73 -10.37 2.34 -1.87
N GLU A 74 -11.54 2.84 -2.28
CA GLU A 74 -12.54 2.04 -2.99
C GLU A 74 -12.04 1.50 -4.33
N GLY A 75 -12.41 0.25 -4.65
CA GLY A 75 -12.09 -0.41 -5.91
C GLY A 75 -10.63 -0.84 -6.06
N THR A 76 -9.80 -0.65 -5.03
CA THR A 76 -8.38 -1.01 -5.05
C THR A 76 -8.17 -2.52 -4.95
N ILE A 77 -7.21 -3.02 -5.71
CA ILE A 77 -6.80 -4.43 -5.71
C ILE A 77 -5.36 -4.53 -5.21
N ILE A 78 -5.20 -5.25 -4.09
CA ILE A 78 -3.91 -5.61 -3.51
C ILE A 78 -3.56 -7.04 -3.94
N GLY A 79 -2.43 -7.18 -4.64
CA GLY A 79 -1.93 -8.47 -5.14
C GLY A 79 -1.52 -9.45 -4.03
N HIS A 80 -1.05 -10.63 -4.42
CA HIS A 80 -0.57 -11.64 -3.48
C HIS A 80 0.74 -11.22 -2.83
N LEU A 81 1.01 -11.73 -1.63
CA LEU A 81 2.31 -11.58 -0.95
C LEU A 81 2.75 -10.12 -0.80
N ASN A 82 1.81 -9.18 -0.82
CA ASN A 82 2.12 -7.78 -0.57
C ASN A 82 2.46 -7.62 0.91
N HIS A 83 3.29 -6.64 1.24
CA HIS A 83 3.63 -6.30 2.61
C HIS A 83 3.49 -4.78 2.80
N ILE A 84 2.46 -4.39 3.55
CA ILE A 84 2.09 -2.99 3.77
C ILE A 84 2.16 -2.71 5.27
N TYR A 85 3.09 -1.87 5.70
CA TYR A 85 3.38 -1.66 7.12
C TYR A 85 3.41 -0.17 7.46
N ALA A 86 2.32 0.30 8.08
CA ALA A 86 2.20 1.68 8.56
C ALA A 86 2.60 1.78 10.03
N THR A 87 3.46 2.73 10.38
CA THR A 87 3.62 3.19 11.78
C THR A 87 3.06 4.58 12.00
N GLY A 88 3.02 5.42 10.96
CA GLY A 88 2.39 6.73 10.94
C GLY A 88 1.14 6.76 10.05
N GLU A 89 1.31 6.90 8.74
CA GLU A 89 0.17 6.94 7.83
C GLU A 89 0.52 6.46 6.41
N ILE A 90 -0.21 5.42 5.98
CA ILE A 90 -0.21 4.94 4.60
C ILE A 90 -1.63 5.05 4.04
N ILE A 91 -1.76 5.78 2.93
CA ILE A 91 -3.02 5.94 2.21
C ILE A 91 -2.85 5.38 0.80
N ILE A 92 -3.59 4.33 0.50
CA ILE A 92 -3.74 3.81 -0.87
C ILE A 92 -5.06 4.34 -1.40
N GLY A 93 -5.01 5.08 -2.50
CA GLY A 93 -6.15 5.75 -3.13
C GLY A 93 -7.18 4.78 -3.72
N LYS A 94 -8.08 5.32 -4.53
CA LYS A 94 -9.15 4.58 -5.22
C LYS A 94 -8.63 3.95 -6.51
N ASN A 95 -9.16 2.78 -6.84
CA ASN A 95 -8.84 2.05 -8.08
C ASN A 95 -7.33 1.88 -8.31
N VAL A 96 -6.55 1.74 -7.22
CA VAL A 96 -5.14 1.43 -7.31
C VAL A 96 -5.00 -0.07 -7.58
N LEU A 97 -4.06 -0.43 -8.45
CA LEU A 97 -3.69 -1.82 -8.70
C LEU A 97 -2.26 -2.03 -8.24
N THR A 98 -2.05 -2.99 -7.35
CA THR A 98 -0.72 -3.52 -7.06
C THR A 98 -0.59 -4.89 -7.69
N ALA A 99 0.58 -5.20 -8.23
CA ALA A 99 0.95 -6.56 -8.59
C ALA A 99 1.34 -7.35 -7.32
N ASP A 100 1.89 -8.54 -7.50
CA ASP A 100 2.33 -9.38 -6.39
C ASP A 100 3.63 -8.84 -5.76
N LYS A 101 3.89 -9.21 -4.50
CA LYS A 101 5.16 -8.97 -3.78
C LYS A 101 5.55 -7.49 -3.64
N VAL A 102 4.60 -6.57 -3.67
CA VAL A 102 4.89 -5.15 -3.43
C VAL A 102 5.08 -4.90 -1.94
N TYR A 103 6.13 -4.15 -1.60
CA TYR A 103 6.40 -3.67 -0.24
C TYR A 103 6.12 -2.16 -0.15
N ILE A 104 5.35 -1.74 0.85
CA ILE A 104 5.01 -0.34 1.11
C ILE A 104 5.18 -0.06 2.60
N SER A 105 6.07 0.88 2.94
CA SER A 105 6.35 1.26 4.33
C SER A 105 6.60 2.76 4.46
N ASP A 106 6.18 3.32 5.58
CA ASP A 106 6.46 4.70 6.00
C ASP A 106 7.50 4.79 7.11
N ASN A 107 8.29 3.73 7.33
CA ASN A 107 9.25 3.63 8.42
C ASN A 107 10.47 2.77 8.06
N LEU A 108 11.50 2.84 8.91
CA LEU A 108 12.69 1.98 8.88
C LEU A 108 13.15 1.64 10.29
N HIS A 109 14.09 0.71 10.43
CA HIS A 109 14.86 0.57 11.68
C HIS A 109 15.85 1.72 11.87
N LYS A 110 16.02 2.16 13.11
CA LYS A 110 17.12 3.06 13.49
C LYS A 110 18.46 2.34 13.31
N TYR A 111 19.47 3.08 12.90
CA TYR A 111 20.82 2.56 12.65
C TYR A 111 21.93 3.56 13.00
N GLU A 112 21.56 4.71 13.59
CA GLU A 112 22.44 5.83 13.81
C GLU A 112 23.49 5.57 14.89
N ASP A 113 23.19 4.73 15.90
CA ASP A 113 24.18 4.32 16.91
C ASP A 113 24.92 3.06 16.46
N VAL A 114 26.17 3.22 16.05
CA VAL A 114 27.00 2.11 15.55
C VAL A 114 27.43 1.12 16.64
N ASN A 115 27.26 1.45 17.93
CA ASN A 115 27.62 0.58 19.05
C ASN A 115 26.47 -0.32 19.51
N ILE A 116 25.25 -0.07 19.03
CA ILE A 116 24.06 -0.86 19.37
C ILE A 116 23.62 -1.63 18.11
N PRO A 117 23.43 -2.95 18.15
CA PRO A 117 22.89 -3.68 17.00
C PRO A 117 21.54 -3.10 16.55
N VAL A 118 21.31 -2.95 15.24
CA VAL A 118 20.12 -2.32 14.64
C VAL A 118 18.80 -2.82 15.25
N MET A 119 18.70 -4.13 15.52
CA MET A 119 17.51 -4.75 16.11
C MET A 119 17.14 -4.21 17.51
N HIS A 120 18.07 -3.57 18.22
CA HIS A 120 17.88 -2.99 19.54
C HIS A 120 17.73 -1.45 19.51
N GLN A 121 17.85 -0.81 18.35
CA GLN A 121 17.77 0.64 18.23
C GLN A 121 16.33 1.15 18.05
N GLY A 122 15.39 0.27 17.73
CA GLY A 122 13.97 0.60 17.51
C GLY A 122 13.67 1.06 16.09
N ILE A 123 12.55 1.76 15.91
CA ILE A 123 12.03 2.19 14.61
C ILE A 123 12.14 3.70 14.47
N ARG A 124 12.50 4.16 13.26
CA ARG A 124 12.49 5.54 12.82
C ARG A 124 11.34 5.75 11.84
N GLN A 125 10.55 6.78 12.10
CA GLN A 125 9.51 7.23 11.19
C GLN A 125 10.12 7.90 9.94
N LEU A 126 9.59 7.57 8.77
CA LEU A 126 9.81 8.31 7.52
C LEU A 126 8.59 9.17 7.18
N SER A 127 8.63 9.84 6.03
CA SER A 127 7.48 10.53 5.48
C SER A 127 6.31 9.56 5.26
N LYS A 128 5.09 10.07 5.47
CA LYS A 128 3.84 9.38 5.16
C LYS A 128 3.83 8.95 3.69
N VAL A 129 3.21 7.80 3.41
CA VAL A 129 3.11 7.27 2.05
C VAL A 129 1.69 7.45 1.53
N LYS A 130 1.57 8.09 0.37
CA LYS A 130 0.31 8.16 -0.38
C LYS A 130 0.48 7.56 -1.75
N ILE A 131 -0.38 6.64 -2.14
CA ILE A 131 -0.48 6.13 -3.52
C ILE A 131 -1.74 6.70 -4.13
N GLY A 132 -1.60 7.61 -5.10
CA GLY A 132 -2.71 8.32 -5.71
C GLY A 132 -3.59 7.43 -6.58
N ASP A 133 -4.84 7.85 -6.74
CA ASP A 133 -5.91 7.14 -7.44
C ASP A 133 -5.49 6.66 -8.85
N GLY A 134 -5.96 5.47 -9.24
CA GLY A 134 -5.74 4.92 -10.58
C GLY A 134 -4.31 4.49 -10.91
N SER A 135 -3.38 4.57 -9.94
CA SER A 135 -2.00 4.16 -10.15
C SER A 135 -1.82 2.65 -10.21
N TRP A 136 -0.83 2.20 -10.98
CA TRP A 136 -0.39 0.81 -11.02
C TRP A 136 1.02 0.66 -10.46
N ILE A 137 1.17 -0.27 -9.51
CA ILE A 137 2.43 -0.61 -8.86
C ILE A 137 2.86 -2.00 -9.32
N GLY A 138 3.96 -2.07 -10.06
CA GLY A 138 4.49 -3.30 -10.66
C GLY A 138 5.00 -4.32 -9.63
N GLU A 139 5.23 -5.56 -10.09
CA GLU A 139 5.66 -6.66 -9.21
C GLU A 139 6.99 -6.33 -8.52
N ASN A 140 7.12 -6.71 -7.25
CA ASN A 140 8.35 -6.56 -6.47
C ASN A 140 8.84 -5.09 -6.34
N VAL A 141 7.92 -4.13 -6.45
CA VAL A 141 8.21 -2.72 -6.15
C VAL A 141 8.33 -2.53 -4.63
N CYS A 142 9.28 -1.70 -4.23
CA CYS A 142 9.49 -1.26 -2.85
C CYS A 142 9.24 0.24 -2.75
N VAL A 143 8.28 0.67 -1.93
CA VAL A 143 8.00 2.08 -1.63
C VAL A 143 8.36 2.35 -0.17
N MET A 144 9.32 3.25 0.06
CA MET A 144 9.82 3.57 1.39
C MET A 144 9.76 5.07 1.65
N GLY A 145 8.80 5.50 2.48
CA GLY A 145 8.69 6.88 2.93
C GLY A 145 8.56 7.90 1.81
N ALA A 146 7.85 7.55 0.73
CA ALA A 146 7.67 8.38 -0.45
C ALA A 146 6.24 8.24 -1.00
N SER A 147 5.70 9.33 -1.53
CA SER A 147 4.37 9.36 -2.14
C SER A 147 4.43 9.21 -3.66
N ILE A 148 3.43 8.54 -4.23
CA ILE A 148 3.21 8.38 -5.67
C ILE A 148 1.90 9.07 -6.02
N GLY A 149 1.93 9.97 -6.98
CA GLY A 149 0.76 10.71 -7.47
C GLY A 149 -0.27 9.83 -8.15
N ARG A 150 -1.37 10.42 -8.64
CA ARG A 150 -2.44 9.68 -9.32
C ARG A 150 -2.03 9.26 -10.73
N ASN A 151 -2.63 8.16 -11.21
CA ASN A 151 -2.41 7.57 -12.53
C ASN A 151 -0.93 7.40 -12.87
N CYS A 152 -0.11 7.05 -11.87
CA CYS A 152 1.29 6.72 -12.08
C CYS A 152 1.46 5.24 -12.43
N ILE A 153 2.54 4.95 -13.16
CA ILE A 153 2.99 3.59 -13.42
C ILE A 153 4.37 3.44 -12.80
N ILE A 154 4.50 2.53 -11.84
CA ILE A 154 5.79 2.16 -11.26
C ILE A 154 6.18 0.80 -11.83
N GLY A 155 7.24 0.75 -12.62
CA GLY A 155 7.70 -0.50 -13.23
C GLY A 155 8.18 -1.51 -12.20
N ALA A 156 8.10 -2.80 -12.55
CA ALA A 156 8.53 -3.89 -11.68
C ALA A 156 9.98 -3.72 -11.18
N ASN A 157 10.27 -4.27 -10.00
CA ASN A 157 11.58 -4.20 -9.31
C ASN A 157 12.10 -2.77 -9.03
N SER A 158 11.22 -1.76 -9.00
CA SER A 158 11.62 -0.39 -8.69
C SER A 158 11.67 -0.12 -7.18
N VAL A 159 12.57 0.76 -6.75
CA VAL A 159 12.67 1.22 -5.35
C VAL A 159 12.37 2.71 -5.28
N VAL A 160 11.21 3.07 -4.76
CA VAL A 160 10.71 4.44 -4.67
C VAL A 160 11.08 5.01 -3.30
N THR A 161 12.05 5.93 -3.30
CA THR A 161 12.56 6.61 -2.09
C THR A 161 12.36 8.13 -2.15
N LYS A 162 11.72 8.64 -3.20
CA LYS A 162 11.39 10.06 -3.43
C LYS A 162 10.03 10.14 -4.07
N ASP A 163 9.33 11.25 -3.82
CA ASP A 163 7.99 11.44 -4.34
C ASP A 163 7.96 11.41 -5.89
N ILE A 164 6.96 10.72 -6.43
CA ILE A 164 6.67 10.66 -7.86
C ILE A 164 5.41 11.48 -8.13
N PRO A 165 5.48 12.56 -8.93
CA PRO A 165 4.30 13.38 -9.24
C PRO A 165 3.25 12.62 -10.04
N ASP A 166 2.03 13.17 -10.09
CA ASP A 166 0.94 12.68 -10.93
C ASP A 166 1.37 12.38 -12.38
N TYR A 167 0.72 11.39 -12.98
CA TYR A 167 0.86 11.06 -14.40
C TYR A 167 2.31 10.82 -14.86
N CYS A 168 3.06 10.08 -14.05
CA CYS A 168 4.44 9.71 -14.35
C CYS A 168 4.58 8.19 -14.54
N VAL A 169 5.53 7.80 -15.40
CA VAL A 169 6.07 6.43 -15.44
C VAL A 169 7.46 6.47 -14.82
N ALA A 170 7.69 5.68 -13.77
CA ALA A 170 8.98 5.60 -13.10
C ALA A 170 9.48 4.15 -13.01
N VAL A 171 10.79 3.96 -13.18
CA VAL A 171 11.45 2.65 -13.12
C VAL A 171 12.79 2.72 -12.41
N GLY A 172 13.28 1.58 -11.92
CA GLY A 172 14.66 1.41 -11.43
C GLY A 172 14.82 1.53 -9.91
N SER A 173 16.06 1.32 -9.44
CA SER A 173 16.46 1.41 -8.03
C SER A 173 17.68 2.34 -7.88
N PRO A 174 17.50 3.58 -7.39
CA PRO A 174 16.22 4.17 -7.00
C PRO A 174 15.41 4.59 -8.23
N ALA A 175 14.09 4.63 -8.09
CA ALA A 175 13.17 4.91 -9.18
C ALA A 175 13.44 6.28 -9.80
N ARG A 176 13.37 6.34 -11.14
CA ARG A 176 13.51 7.56 -11.94
C ARG A 176 12.36 7.66 -12.91
N ILE A 177 11.82 8.86 -13.06
CA ILE A 177 10.77 9.14 -14.02
C ILE A 177 11.36 9.05 -15.43
N ILE A 178 10.79 8.19 -16.26
CA ILE A 178 11.20 7.99 -17.66
C ILE A 178 10.16 8.51 -18.65
N LYS A 179 8.91 8.72 -18.20
CA LYS A 179 7.86 9.35 -18.99
C LYS A 179 6.96 10.23 -18.12
N LYS A 180 6.43 11.29 -18.72
CA LYS A 180 5.38 12.14 -18.15
C LYS A 180 4.23 12.27 -19.14
N TYR A 181 3.00 12.29 -18.65
CA TYR A 181 1.86 12.58 -19.50
C TYR A 181 1.79 14.09 -19.75
N ASN A 182 1.80 14.48 -21.01
CA ASN A 182 1.54 15.84 -21.43
C ASN A 182 0.04 16.01 -21.65
N ILE A 183 -0.60 16.80 -20.77
CA ILE A 183 -2.05 16.99 -20.80
C ILE A 183 -2.50 17.79 -22.03
N THR A 184 -1.70 18.73 -22.50
CA THR A 184 -1.99 19.55 -23.68
C THR A 184 -1.95 18.70 -24.95
N LEU A 185 -0.92 17.85 -25.07
CA LEU A 185 -0.71 17.01 -26.25
C LEU A 185 -1.40 15.65 -26.14
N GLN A 186 -2.05 15.36 -25.02
CA GLN A 186 -2.71 14.09 -24.71
C GLN A 186 -1.83 12.86 -25.00
N LYS A 187 -0.54 12.95 -24.70
CA LYS A 187 0.43 11.90 -25.02
C LYS A 187 1.46 11.73 -23.90
N TRP A 188 2.01 10.52 -23.81
CA TRP A 188 3.15 10.24 -22.95
C TRP A 188 4.45 10.67 -23.63
N GLU A 189 5.20 11.54 -22.98
CA GLU A 189 6.49 12.02 -23.46
C GLU A 189 7.61 11.39 -22.63
N LYS A 190 8.69 11.01 -23.30
CA LYS A 190 9.90 10.55 -22.62
C LYS A 190 10.55 11.75 -21.92
N VAL A 191 11.07 11.53 -20.71
CA VAL A 191 11.89 12.51 -19.98
C VAL A 191 13.34 12.40 -20.43
#